data_AF-A0A5N6L2X3-F1
#
_entry.id   AF-A0A5N6L2X3-F1
#
_cell.length_a   1.000
_cell.length_b   1.000
_cell.length_c   1.000
_cell.angle_alpha   90.00
_cell.angle_beta   90.00
_cell.angle_gamma   90.00
#
_symmetry.space_group_name_H-M   'P 1'
#
loop_
_entity.id
_entity.type
_entity.pdbx_description
1 polymer ?
#
loop_
_entity_poly.entity_id
_entity_poly.type
_entity_poly.pdbx_seq_one_letter_code
_entity_poly.pdbx_strand_id
1 'polypeptide(L)'
;MVPSNKERLYVSLFATGQRQGVPERVFHWALTTGPKVETEDSRGHRMHVKNEMRPDGAGGFHQKWVYQDIDVTVLATAQSIARICIGKILDMDKVRDIVASVPVVQDDPTWRCRQWVIDAVSALASSTGGAVGRSVDLHNWQAIEAVAKGYGNEKVDAGRFRVGGGKWDITKVPTFDMMAGRELIFPPVLVVHDRMPGRRVLPVLGQPAATAPIQDCRNLAVFVEEVERVEVTVCEAGGPVELPALLLGW
;
A
#
# COMPACT_ATOMS: atom_id res chain seq x y z
N MET A 1 -5.80 16.02 -28.90
CA MET A 1 -5.02 16.41 -27.72
C MET A 1 -4.65 15.13 -26.97
N VAL A 2 -3.36 14.77 -26.87
CA VAL A 2 -2.93 13.58 -26.12
C VAL A 2 -3.08 13.87 -24.63
N PRO A 3 -3.72 13.00 -23.82
CA PRO A 3 -3.78 13.22 -22.38
C PRO A 3 -2.36 13.22 -21.80
N SER A 4 -1.92 14.33 -21.22
CA SER A 4 -0.60 14.42 -20.58
C SER A 4 -0.49 13.38 -19.45
N ASN A 5 0.58 12.58 -19.45
CA ASN A 5 0.92 11.61 -18.40
C ASN A 5 1.42 12.30 -17.12
N LYS A 6 0.62 13.23 -16.59
CA LYS A 6 0.97 14.02 -15.41
C LYS A 6 0.87 13.17 -14.15
N GLU A 7 1.82 13.38 -13.27
CA GLU A 7 1.86 12.88 -11.90
C GLU A 7 0.52 13.07 -11.16
N ARG A 8 0.25 12.13 -10.26
CA ARG A 8 -0.96 12.07 -9.46
C ARG A 8 -0.61 12.11 -7.99
N LEU A 9 -1.45 12.81 -7.24
CA LEU A 9 -1.42 12.82 -5.79
C LEU A 9 -2.45 11.83 -5.27
N TYR A 10 -2.01 10.96 -4.37
CA TYR A 10 -2.86 9.96 -3.75
C TYR A 10 -2.80 10.02 -2.23
N VAL A 11 -3.94 9.76 -1.58
CA VAL A 11 -3.98 9.32 -0.18
C VAL A 11 -3.94 7.80 -0.17
N SER A 12 -2.97 7.21 0.51
CA SER A 12 -2.70 5.77 0.49
C SER A 12 -2.89 5.15 1.88
N LEU A 13 -3.51 3.97 1.86
CA LEU A 13 -3.79 3.13 3.02
C LEU A 13 -2.92 1.89 3.01
N PHE A 14 -2.26 1.67 4.13
CA PHE A 14 -1.49 0.47 4.39
C PHE A 14 -2.05 -0.28 5.59
N ALA A 15 -1.94 -1.60 5.58
CA ALA A 15 -2.29 -2.44 6.71
C ALA A 15 -1.37 -2.09 7.88
N THR A 16 -1.94 -1.71 9.02
CA THR A 16 -1.25 -1.88 10.30
C THR A 16 -1.55 -3.29 10.80
N GLY A 17 -0.63 -3.89 11.56
CA GLY A 17 -0.99 -5.07 12.35
C GLY A 17 -2.30 -4.81 13.09
N GLN A 18 -3.25 -5.74 13.02
CA GLN A 18 -4.53 -5.60 13.71
C GLN A 18 -4.25 -5.46 15.20
N ARG A 19 -4.60 -4.32 15.80
CA ARG A 19 -4.51 -4.16 17.25
C ARG A 19 -5.73 -4.86 17.86
N GLN A 20 -5.49 -5.87 18.70
CA GLN A 20 -6.57 -6.55 19.41
C GLN A 20 -7.42 -5.53 20.18
N GLY A 21 -8.74 -5.68 20.14
CA GLY A 21 -9.69 -4.84 20.88
C GLY A 21 -10.11 -3.53 20.19
N VAL A 22 -9.61 -3.20 19.00
CA VAL A 22 -10.10 -2.06 18.22
C VAL A 22 -11.12 -2.57 17.18
N PRO A 23 -12.39 -2.15 17.24
CA PRO A 23 -13.42 -2.63 16.32
C PRO A 23 -13.25 -2.11 14.88
N GLU A 24 -12.54 -1.00 14.69
CA GLU A 24 -12.24 -0.41 13.39
C GLU A 24 -10.86 -0.87 12.88
N ARG A 25 -10.76 -1.14 11.57
CA ARG A 25 -9.45 -1.37 10.93
C ARG A 25 -8.62 -0.10 11.05
N VAL A 26 -7.50 -0.20 11.77
CA VAL A 26 -6.51 0.85 11.79
C VAL A 26 -5.69 0.75 10.50
N PHE A 27 -5.56 1.87 9.80
CA PHE A 27 -4.71 1.99 8.62
C PHE A 27 -3.50 2.86 8.95
N HIS A 28 -2.38 2.57 8.32
CA HIS A 28 -1.27 3.51 8.23
C HIS A 28 -1.53 4.40 7.02
N TRP A 29 -1.50 5.71 7.23
CA TRP A 29 -1.84 6.71 6.23
C TRP A 29 -0.56 7.32 5.67
N ALA A 30 -0.54 7.52 4.35
CA ALA A 30 0.54 8.22 3.66
C ALA A 30 -0.01 9.06 2.50
N LEU A 31 0.78 10.02 2.06
CA LEU A 31 0.66 10.57 0.72
C LEU A 31 1.58 9.78 -0.22
N THR A 32 1.07 9.40 -1.39
CA THR A 32 1.91 8.82 -2.44
C THR A 32 1.74 9.55 -3.75
N THR A 33 2.75 9.46 -4.61
CA THR A 33 2.71 9.99 -5.97
C THR A 33 3.04 8.92 -7.00
N GLY A 34 2.87 9.25 -8.27
CA GLY A 34 3.18 8.37 -9.39
C GLY A 34 2.53 8.85 -10.69
N PRO A 35 3.06 8.39 -11.84
CA PRO A 35 2.54 8.78 -13.13
C PRO A 35 1.08 8.34 -13.31
N LYS A 36 0.33 9.04 -14.15
CA LYS A 36 -1.06 8.66 -14.47
C LYS A 36 -1.13 7.27 -15.12
N VAL A 37 -0.17 6.98 -15.99
CA VAL A 37 -0.03 5.69 -16.68
C VAL A 37 1.15 4.99 -16.05
N GLU A 38 0.87 3.88 -15.38
CA GLU A 38 1.85 3.12 -14.61
C GLU A 38 2.31 1.89 -15.38
N THR A 39 3.63 1.71 -15.39
CA THR A 39 4.37 0.55 -15.88
C THR A 39 5.05 -0.15 -14.69
N GLU A 40 5.69 -1.29 -14.93
CA GLU A 40 6.45 -2.00 -13.88
C GLU A 40 7.65 -1.18 -13.38
N ASP A 41 8.25 -0.39 -14.28
CA ASP A 41 9.36 0.52 -13.95
C ASP A 41 8.91 1.87 -13.40
N SER A 42 7.59 2.12 -13.32
CA SER A 42 7.09 3.40 -12.82
C SER A 42 7.43 3.58 -11.35
N ARG A 43 7.93 4.77 -11.05
CA ARG A 43 8.31 5.19 -9.71
C ARG A 43 7.44 6.36 -9.25
N GLY A 44 7.45 6.60 -7.95
CA GLY A 44 6.80 7.71 -7.31
C GLY A 44 7.32 7.87 -5.89
N HIS A 45 6.72 8.79 -5.15
CA HIS A 45 7.12 9.06 -3.77
C HIS A 45 6.13 8.46 -2.79
N ARG A 46 6.60 8.03 -1.63
CA ARG A 46 5.80 7.79 -0.43
C ARG A 46 6.27 8.74 0.65
N MET A 47 5.41 9.70 0.96
CA MET A 47 5.62 10.68 2.02
C MET A 47 4.71 10.32 3.19
N HIS A 48 5.31 9.99 4.33
CA HIS A 48 4.56 9.58 5.50
C HIS A 48 5.34 9.87 6.77
N VAL A 49 4.65 9.79 7.90
CA VAL A 49 5.29 9.72 9.21
C VAL A 49 5.13 8.32 9.76
N LYS A 50 6.19 7.78 10.34
CA LYS A 50 6.15 6.50 11.03
C LYS A 50 6.61 6.65 12.46
N ASN A 51 6.17 5.73 13.28
CA ASN A 51 6.59 5.63 14.66
C ASN A 51 7.82 4.71 14.73
N GLU A 52 8.92 5.22 15.27
CA GLU A 52 10.16 4.49 15.53
C GLU A 52 10.35 4.32 17.03
N MET A 53 10.62 3.09 17.47
CA MET A 53 11.10 2.82 18.83
C MET A 53 12.62 2.94 18.81
N ARG A 54 13.16 3.92 19.54
CA ARG A 54 14.61 4.14 19.62
C ARG A 54 15.13 3.82 21.01
N PRO A 55 16.30 3.16 21.14
CA PRO A 55 16.95 2.99 22.43
C PRO A 55 17.21 4.36 23.07
N ASP A 56 16.94 4.49 24.36
CA ASP A 56 17.19 5.73 25.12
C ASP A 56 18.60 5.81 25.72
N GLY A 57 19.43 4.78 25.53
CA GLY A 57 20.78 4.69 26.10
C GLY A 57 20.84 4.31 27.59
N ALA A 58 19.70 4.25 28.27
CA ALA A 58 19.55 3.81 29.67
C ALA A 58 18.94 2.41 29.79
N GLY A 59 18.83 1.67 28.67
CA GLY A 59 18.23 0.34 28.61
C GLY A 59 16.72 0.34 28.37
N GLY A 60 16.11 1.50 28.15
CA GLY A 60 14.72 1.65 27.73
C GLY A 60 14.57 2.02 26.25
N PHE A 61 13.32 2.22 25.84
CA PHE A 61 12.96 2.68 24.50
C PHE A 61 12.07 3.91 24.62
N HIS A 62 12.30 4.88 23.73
CA HIS A 62 11.38 5.99 23.55
C HIS A 62 10.78 5.96 22.16
N GLN A 63 9.53 6.38 22.11
CA GLN A 63 8.78 6.50 20.88
C GLN A 63 9.16 7.81 20.17
N LYS A 64 9.45 7.76 18.87
CA LYS A 64 9.73 8.94 18.06
C LYS A 64 9.00 8.87 16.72
N TRP A 65 8.25 9.91 16.41
CA TRP A 65 7.67 10.06 15.08
C TRP A 65 8.69 10.64 14.11
N VAL A 66 8.83 10.04 12.93
CA VAL A 66 9.80 10.45 11.91
C VAL A 66 9.09 10.58 10.58
N TYR A 67 9.27 11.73 9.92
CA TYR A 67 8.89 11.93 8.54
C TYR A 67 9.87 11.24 7.59
N GLN A 68 9.34 10.56 6.58
CA GLN A 68 10.10 9.98 5.49
C GLN A 68 9.45 10.36 4.16
N ASP A 69 10.30 10.77 3.22
CA ASP A 69 9.99 10.86 1.80
C ASP A 69 10.93 9.90 1.08
N ILE A 70 10.35 8.82 0.59
CA ILE A 70 11.09 7.74 -0.07
C ILE A 70 10.59 7.54 -1.49
N ASP A 71 11.53 7.38 -2.39
CA ASP A 71 11.25 6.97 -3.76
C ASP A 71 10.93 5.46 -3.78
N VAL A 72 9.79 5.10 -4.37
CA VAL A 72 9.20 3.76 -4.34
C VAL A 72 8.67 3.37 -5.71
N THR A 73 8.61 2.07 -5.97
CA THR A 73 7.80 1.55 -7.08
C THR A 73 6.31 1.85 -6.84
N VAL A 74 5.57 2.06 -7.91
CA VAL A 74 4.10 2.20 -7.85
C VAL A 74 3.36 0.86 -7.69
N LEU A 75 4.09 -0.26 -7.75
CA LEU A 75 3.55 -1.59 -7.52
C LEU A 75 3.12 -1.81 -6.06
N ALA A 76 2.24 -2.79 -5.85
CA ALA A 76 1.77 -3.14 -4.53
C ALA A 76 2.87 -3.76 -3.67
N THR A 77 2.87 -3.37 -2.40
CA THR A 77 3.66 -4.03 -1.34
C THR A 77 2.75 -4.94 -0.52
N ALA A 78 3.33 -5.82 0.30
CA ALA A 78 2.56 -6.73 1.16
C ALA A 78 1.57 -6.00 2.10
N GLN A 79 1.85 -4.73 2.43
CA GLN A 79 1.01 -3.91 3.30
C GLN A 79 0.05 -3.00 2.52
N SER A 80 0.12 -2.92 1.20
CA SER A 80 -0.73 -2.01 0.41
C SER A 80 -2.19 -2.44 0.44
N ILE A 81 -3.08 -1.57 0.92
CA ILE A 81 -4.53 -1.80 0.92
C ILE A 81 -5.21 -1.06 -0.23
N ALA A 82 -5.02 0.25 -0.32
CA ALA A 82 -5.65 1.05 -1.34
C ALA A 82 -4.94 2.39 -1.49
N ARG A 83 -5.20 3.07 -2.62
CA ARG A 83 -4.86 4.48 -2.79
C ARG A 83 -5.97 5.24 -3.51
N ILE A 84 -6.19 6.48 -3.11
CA ILE A 84 -7.27 7.33 -3.58
C ILE A 84 -6.66 8.52 -4.31
N CYS A 85 -6.93 8.66 -5.60
CA CYS A 85 -6.45 9.78 -6.40
C CYS A 85 -7.25 11.03 -6.05
N ILE A 86 -6.59 11.98 -5.42
CA ILE A 86 -7.20 13.23 -4.95
C ILE A 86 -6.80 14.44 -5.80
N GLY A 87 -5.75 14.33 -6.61
CA GLY A 87 -5.29 15.47 -7.41
C GLY A 87 -4.30 15.15 -8.52
N LYS A 88 -4.11 16.12 -9.39
CA LYS A 88 -3.05 16.14 -10.40
C LYS A 88 -1.91 17.03 -9.91
N ILE A 89 -0.70 16.51 -9.90
CA ILE A 89 0.48 17.28 -9.53
C ILE A 89 0.90 18.12 -10.74
N LEU A 90 1.17 19.40 -10.50
CA LEU A 90 1.73 20.32 -11.49
C LEU A 90 3.22 20.50 -11.28
N ASP A 91 3.67 20.46 -10.01
CA ASP A 91 5.05 20.71 -9.61
C ASP A 91 5.38 19.77 -8.43
N MET A 92 6.18 18.73 -8.69
CA MET A 92 6.50 17.69 -7.71
C MET A 92 7.38 18.22 -6.59
N ASP A 93 8.37 19.05 -6.92
CA ASP A 93 9.31 19.58 -5.92
C ASP A 93 8.56 20.46 -4.92
N LYS A 94 7.64 21.32 -5.39
CA LYS A 94 6.78 22.09 -4.49
C LYS A 94 5.90 21.22 -3.60
N VAL A 95 5.31 20.15 -4.15
CA VAL A 95 4.50 19.23 -3.32
C VAL A 95 5.36 18.66 -2.20
N ARG A 96 6.58 18.21 -2.52
CA ARG A 96 7.50 17.62 -1.53
C ARG A 96 7.94 18.66 -0.50
N ASP A 97 8.29 19.87 -0.92
CA ASP A 97 8.69 20.96 -0.02
C ASP A 97 7.55 21.34 0.96
N ILE A 98 6.33 21.48 0.45
CA ILE A 98 5.15 21.77 1.28
C ILE A 98 4.93 20.64 2.28
N VAL A 99 4.91 19.40 1.82
CA VAL A 99 4.64 18.23 2.68
C VAL A 99 5.75 18.01 3.71
N ALA A 100 7.01 18.24 3.36
CA ALA A 100 8.15 18.13 4.27
C ALA A 100 8.14 19.23 5.35
N SER A 101 7.51 20.38 5.07
CA SER A 101 7.37 21.47 6.04
C SER A 101 6.30 21.23 7.11
N VAL A 102 5.44 20.21 6.94
CA VAL A 102 4.36 19.88 7.87
C VAL A 102 4.94 19.36 9.19
N PRO A 103 4.63 20.01 10.34
CA PRO A 103 5.19 19.59 11.62
C PRO A 103 4.87 18.14 12.00
N VAL A 104 5.89 17.45 12.52
CA VAL A 104 5.74 16.13 13.14
C VAL A 104 5.65 16.33 14.65
N VAL A 105 4.46 16.10 15.21
CA VAL A 105 4.21 16.29 16.64
C VAL A 105 4.79 15.11 17.43
N GLN A 106 5.64 15.42 18.41
CA GLN A 106 6.19 14.45 19.36
C GLN A 106 5.41 14.50 20.67
N ASP A 107 5.54 13.44 21.48
CA ASP A 107 5.06 13.39 22.86
C ASP A 107 3.53 13.58 23.06
N ASP A 108 2.75 13.54 21.98
CA ASP A 108 1.29 13.52 22.03
C ASP A 108 0.77 12.06 21.87
N PRO A 109 0.17 11.48 22.91
CA PRO A 109 -0.31 10.10 22.88
C PRO A 109 -1.54 9.89 21.99
N THR A 110 -2.18 10.97 21.53
CA THR A 110 -3.34 10.95 20.63
C THR A 110 -2.96 11.20 19.18
N TRP A 111 -1.77 11.74 18.93
CA TRP A 111 -1.29 12.04 17.58
C TRP A 111 -0.92 10.77 16.80
N ARG A 112 -1.26 10.75 15.51
CA ARG A 112 -1.12 9.58 14.62
C ARG A 112 -0.72 10.03 13.22
N CYS A 113 -0.23 9.10 12.40
CA CYS A 113 0.08 9.36 10.98
C CYS A 113 -1.11 9.90 10.17
N ARG A 114 -2.34 9.55 10.54
CA ARG A 114 -3.56 10.13 9.98
C ARG A 114 -3.60 11.65 10.16
N GLN A 115 -3.26 12.16 11.35
CA GLN A 115 -3.29 13.60 11.61
C GLN A 115 -2.29 14.34 10.74
N TRP A 116 -1.08 13.78 10.58
CA TRP A 116 -0.09 14.35 9.67
C TRP A 116 -0.58 14.43 8.22
N VAL A 117 -1.29 13.39 7.72
CA VAL A 117 -1.87 13.45 6.36
C VAL A 117 -2.96 14.52 6.24
N ILE A 118 -3.78 14.72 7.28
CA ILE A 118 -4.76 15.83 7.32
C ILE A 118 -4.04 17.17 7.15
N ASP A 119 -3.02 17.39 7.96
CA ASP A 119 -2.28 18.64 7.99
C ASP A 119 -1.53 18.86 6.66
N ALA A 120 -0.98 17.81 6.07
CA ALA A 120 -0.31 17.87 4.77
C ALA A 120 -1.27 18.16 3.61
N VAL A 121 -2.45 17.53 3.59
CA VAL A 121 -3.48 17.84 2.58
C VAL A 121 -3.98 19.28 2.73
N SER A 122 -4.17 19.75 3.97
CA SER A 122 -4.56 21.13 4.27
C SER A 122 -3.48 22.14 3.83
N ALA A 123 -2.21 21.83 4.05
CA ALA A 123 -1.09 22.65 3.61
C ALA A 123 -1.02 22.74 2.07
N LEU A 124 -1.23 21.61 1.37
CA LEU A 124 -1.32 21.59 -0.10
C LEU A 124 -2.52 22.40 -0.61
N ALA A 125 -3.67 22.28 0.04
CA ALA A 125 -4.88 23.03 -0.30
C ALA A 125 -4.70 24.54 -0.16
N SER A 126 -3.98 24.96 0.87
CA SER A 126 -3.73 26.37 1.19
C SER A 126 -2.52 26.96 0.46
N SER A 127 -1.78 26.14 -0.29
CA SER A 127 -0.56 26.57 -0.97
C SER A 127 -0.87 27.53 -2.13
N THR A 128 -0.07 28.60 -2.22
CA THR A 128 -0.09 29.50 -3.37
C THR A 128 0.92 29.04 -4.42
N GLY A 129 0.67 29.29 -5.71
CA GLY A 129 1.63 28.98 -6.77
C GLY A 129 1.53 27.59 -7.42
N GLY A 130 0.41 26.88 -7.19
CA GLY A 130 -0.06 25.81 -8.07
C GLY A 130 0.72 24.50 -8.01
N ALA A 131 1.07 23.99 -6.81
CA ALA A 131 1.69 22.67 -6.65
C ALA A 131 0.76 21.53 -7.13
N VAL A 132 -0.53 21.65 -6.81
CA VAL A 132 -1.61 20.75 -7.24
C VAL A 132 -2.53 21.51 -8.20
N GLY A 133 -2.87 20.87 -9.32
CA GLY A 133 -3.78 21.40 -10.34
C GLY A 133 -5.22 20.98 -10.06
N ARG A 134 -5.89 20.38 -11.06
CA ARG A 134 -7.23 19.81 -10.84
C ARG A 134 -7.16 18.76 -9.72
N SER A 135 -7.98 18.94 -8.70
CA SER A 135 -8.14 18.04 -7.56
C SER A 135 -9.61 17.92 -7.16
N VAL A 136 -9.88 17.02 -6.22
CA VAL A 136 -11.08 17.14 -5.38
C VAL A 136 -10.95 18.36 -4.46
N ASP A 137 -12.00 18.70 -3.72
CA ASP A 137 -11.90 19.71 -2.67
C ASP A 137 -10.99 19.21 -1.54
N LEU A 138 -9.74 19.69 -1.53
CA LEU A 138 -8.73 19.29 -0.55
C LEU A 138 -9.01 19.84 0.85
N HIS A 139 -9.88 20.85 0.99
CA HIS A 139 -10.32 21.33 2.31
C HIS A 139 -11.35 20.38 2.95
N ASN A 140 -12.00 19.52 2.15
CA ASN A 140 -12.98 18.55 2.62
C ASN A 140 -12.31 17.20 2.95
N TRP A 141 -11.48 17.20 3.99
CA TRP A 141 -10.80 15.97 4.44
C TRP A 141 -11.80 14.85 4.78
N GLN A 142 -12.96 15.19 5.36
CA GLN A 142 -13.96 14.22 5.78
C GLN A 142 -14.46 13.40 4.59
N ALA A 143 -14.67 14.02 3.42
CA ALA A 143 -15.04 13.31 2.20
C ALA A 143 -13.91 12.41 1.69
N ILE A 144 -12.67 12.90 1.69
CA ILE A 144 -11.49 12.12 1.27
C ILE A 144 -11.31 10.88 2.16
N GLU A 145 -11.42 11.07 3.46
CA GLU A 145 -11.28 10.00 4.45
C GLU A 145 -12.40 8.97 4.31
N ALA A 146 -13.65 9.40 4.18
CA ALA A 146 -14.79 8.50 4.04
C ALA A 146 -14.64 7.61 2.81
N VAL A 147 -14.22 8.18 1.67
CA VAL A 147 -13.93 7.42 0.44
C VAL A 147 -12.77 6.46 0.65
N ALA A 148 -11.67 6.92 1.26
CA ALA A 148 -10.50 6.09 1.51
C ALA A 148 -10.84 4.87 2.39
N LYS A 149 -11.46 5.10 3.55
CA LYS A 149 -11.86 4.03 4.46
C LYS A 149 -12.88 3.09 3.82
N GLY A 150 -13.91 3.64 3.16
CA GLY A 150 -14.95 2.85 2.51
C GLY A 150 -14.38 1.91 1.44
N TYR A 151 -13.60 2.46 0.51
CA TYR A 151 -12.98 1.68 -0.56
C TYR A 151 -11.94 0.68 -0.01
N GLY A 152 -11.11 1.08 0.95
CA GLY A 152 -10.15 0.19 1.58
C GLY A 152 -10.81 -1.00 2.28
N ASN A 153 -11.84 -0.74 3.09
CA ASN A 153 -12.61 -1.78 3.76
C ASN A 153 -13.30 -2.72 2.76
N GLU A 154 -13.91 -2.18 1.71
CA GLU A 154 -14.53 -2.98 0.63
C GLU A 154 -13.52 -3.98 0.04
N LYS A 155 -12.27 -3.56 -0.27
CA LYS A 155 -11.26 -4.47 -0.82
C LYS A 155 -10.81 -5.55 0.16
N VAL A 156 -10.71 -5.21 1.44
CA VAL A 156 -10.38 -6.19 2.47
C VAL A 156 -11.51 -7.21 2.63
N ASP A 157 -12.76 -6.74 2.71
CA ASP A 157 -13.94 -7.58 2.90
C ASP A 157 -14.23 -8.46 1.67
N ALA A 158 -13.92 -7.96 0.47
CA ALA A 158 -13.94 -8.73 -0.77
C ALA A 158 -12.85 -9.83 -0.85
N GLY A 159 -12.01 -9.94 0.19
CA GLY A 159 -10.98 -10.96 0.33
C GLY A 159 -9.78 -10.76 -0.59
N ARG A 160 -9.52 -9.54 -1.09
CA ARG A 160 -8.47 -9.29 -2.09
C ARG A 160 -7.08 -9.73 -1.62
N PHE A 161 -6.79 -9.57 -0.34
CA PHE A 161 -5.47 -9.82 0.25
C PHE A 161 -5.36 -11.22 0.87
N ARG A 162 -6.34 -12.11 0.65
CA ARG A 162 -6.29 -13.50 1.15
C ARG A 162 -5.47 -14.38 0.20
N VAL A 163 -4.68 -15.28 0.78
CA VAL A 163 -3.94 -16.31 0.03
C VAL A 163 -4.92 -17.12 -0.84
N GLY A 164 -4.58 -17.33 -2.11
CA GLY A 164 -5.42 -18.07 -3.06
C GLY A 164 -6.54 -17.24 -3.72
N GLY A 165 -6.60 -15.92 -3.50
CA GLY A 165 -7.59 -15.01 -4.08
C GLY A 165 -7.41 -14.71 -5.59
N GLY A 166 -7.18 -15.73 -6.42
CA GLY A 166 -6.71 -15.68 -7.82
C GLY A 166 -7.56 -14.90 -8.84
N LYS A 167 -8.57 -14.14 -8.40
CA LYS A 167 -9.34 -13.20 -9.25
C LYS A 167 -8.71 -11.81 -9.35
N TRP A 168 -7.73 -11.48 -8.50
CA TRP A 168 -7.13 -10.15 -8.44
C TRP A 168 -5.67 -10.15 -8.87
N ASP A 169 -5.26 -9.12 -9.61
CA ASP A 169 -3.85 -8.81 -9.80
C ASP A 169 -3.29 -8.19 -8.51
N ILE A 170 -2.60 -9.01 -7.72
CA ILE A 170 -2.01 -8.61 -6.42
C ILE A 170 -0.77 -7.71 -6.59
N THR A 171 -0.22 -7.58 -7.80
CA THR A 171 0.93 -6.71 -8.07
C THR A 171 0.52 -5.23 -8.18
N LYS A 172 -0.78 -4.96 -8.36
CA LYS A 172 -1.33 -3.61 -8.49
C LYS A 172 -2.08 -3.18 -7.23
N VAL A 173 -1.79 -1.96 -6.79
CA VAL A 173 -2.52 -1.34 -5.67
C VAL A 173 -3.94 -0.99 -6.13
N PRO A 174 -4.99 -1.42 -5.41
CA PRO A 174 -6.36 -0.94 -5.65
C PRO A 174 -6.40 0.57 -5.66
N THR A 175 -6.87 1.16 -6.76
CA THR A 175 -6.80 2.60 -6.96
C THR A 175 -8.16 3.16 -7.30
N PHE A 176 -8.65 4.09 -6.49
CA PHE A 176 -9.89 4.80 -6.77
C PHE A 176 -9.60 6.23 -7.22
N ASP A 177 -10.05 6.62 -8.41
CA ASP A 177 -9.98 8.00 -8.88
C ASP A 177 -11.17 8.78 -8.35
N MET A 178 -10.97 9.48 -7.22
CA MET A 178 -12.04 10.26 -6.58
C MET A 178 -12.43 11.48 -7.42
N MET A 179 -11.53 12.00 -8.26
CA MET A 179 -11.87 13.09 -9.19
C MET A 179 -12.81 12.62 -10.31
N ALA A 180 -12.73 11.33 -10.68
CA ALA A 180 -13.58 10.73 -11.70
C ALA A 180 -14.72 9.87 -11.13
N GLY A 181 -14.75 9.64 -9.82
CA GLY A 181 -15.75 8.82 -9.14
C GLY A 181 -15.72 7.34 -9.54
N ARG A 182 -14.53 6.78 -9.86
CA ARG A 182 -14.43 5.39 -10.34
C ARG A 182 -13.12 4.71 -9.94
N GLU A 183 -13.17 3.39 -9.81
CA GLU A 183 -11.98 2.56 -9.68
C GLU A 183 -11.17 2.56 -11.01
N LEU A 184 -9.86 2.72 -10.89
CA LEU A 184 -8.95 2.56 -12.02
C LEU A 184 -8.65 1.06 -12.16
N ILE A 185 -9.26 0.46 -13.18
CA ILE A 185 -8.92 -0.90 -13.60
C ILE A 185 -7.66 -0.79 -14.44
N PHE A 186 -6.53 -1.26 -13.90
CA PHE A 186 -5.36 -1.52 -14.73
C PHE A 186 -5.69 -2.73 -15.61
N PRO A 187 -5.68 -2.61 -16.94
CA PRO A 187 -5.80 -3.79 -17.77
C PRO A 187 -4.66 -4.75 -17.39
N PRO A 188 -4.91 -6.08 -17.37
CA PRO A 188 -3.84 -7.03 -17.17
C PRO A 188 -2.75 -6.73 -18.21
N VAL A 189 -1.52 -6.55 -17.74
CA VAL A 189 -0.37 -6.54 -18.64
C VAL A 189 -0.29 -7.96 -19.18
N LEU A 190 -0.80 -8.17 -20.39
CA LEU A 190 -0.50 -9.36 -21.16
C LEU A 190 1.00 -9.31 -21.41
N VAL A 191 1.77 -9.97 -20.54
CA VAL A 191 3.14 -10.34 -20.86
C VAL A 191 3.01 -11.34 -21.99
N VAL A 192 3.05 -10.82 -23.23
CA VAL A 192 3.34 -11.65 -24.39
C VAL A 192 4.80 -12.05 -24.19
N HIS A 193 5.03 -13.19 -23.53
CA HIS A 193 6.26 -13.90 -23.75
C HIS A 193 6.32 -14.14 -25.25
N ASP A 194 7.18 -13.38 -25.91
CA ASP A 194 7.46 -13.57 -27.32
C ASP A 194 7.91 -15.03 -27.45
N ARG A 195 6.99 -15.87 -27.95
CA ARG A 195 7.26 -17.28 -28.17
C ARG A 195 8.32 -17.30 -29.24
N MET A 196 9.54 -17.68 -28.83
CA MET A 196 10.58 -18.21 -29.70
C MET A 196 9.94 -18.91 -30.92
N PRO A 197 10.26 -18.51 -32.16
CA PRO A 197 9.67 -19.12 -33.33
C PRO A 197 10.19 -20.56 -33.44
N GLY A 198 9.31 -21.56 -33.30
CA GLY A 198 9.70 -22.94 -33.64
C GLY A 198 9.00 -24.12 -32.97
N ARG A 199 8.06 -23.95 -32.02
CA ARG A 199 7.32 -25.11 -31.47
C ARG A 199 5.82 -24.99 -31.68
N ARG A 200 5.30 -25.86 -32.56
CA ARG A 200 3.85 -26.14 -32.68
C ARG A 200 3.38 -26.76 -31.38
N VAL A 201 2.43 -26.12 -30.72
CA VAL A 201 1.62 -26.76 -29.68
C VAL A 201 0.30 -27.14 -30.34
N LEU A 202 0.04 -28.43 -30.48
CA LEU A 202 -1.27 -28.95 -30.92
C LEU A 202 -2.30 -28.74 -29.79
N PRO A 203 -3.59 -28.51 -30.11
CA PRO A 203 -4.61 -28.29 -29.10
C PRO A 203 -4.99 -29.62 -28.43
N VAL A 204 -4.97 -29.66 -27.10
CA VAL A 204 -5.68 -30.68 -26.33
C VAL A 204 -7.05 -30.12 -25.98
N LEU A 205 -8.08 -30.67 -26.63
CA LEU A 205 -9.48 -30.50 -26.28
C LEU A 205 -9.81 -31.39 -25.05
N GLY A 206 -10.49 -30.83 -24.06
CA GLY A 206 -11.11 -31.60 -22.96
C GLY A 206 -11.42 -30.77 -21.71
N GLN A 207 -12.66 -30.32 -21.55
CA GLN A 207 -13.28 -30.01 -20.24
C GLN A 207 -13.78 -31.32 -19.57
N PRO A 208 -14.40 -31.28 -18.37
CA PRO A 208 -13.82 -30.99 -17.06
C PRO A 208 -14.06 -32.18 -16.08
N ALA A 209 -13.37 -32.24 -14.94
CA ALA A 209 -13.75 -33.15 -13.86
C ALA A 209 -13.52 -32.52 -12.48
N ALA A 210 -14.45 -32.85 -11.59
CA ALA A 210 -14.77 -32.19 -10.33
C ALA A 210 -14.02 -32.75 -9.11
N THR A 211 -14.11 -31.99 -8.01
CA THR A 211 -14.16 -32.39 -6.58
C THR A 211 -12.95 -33.07 -5.92
N ALA A 212 -12.37 -32.40 -4.90
CA ALA A 212 -12.49 -32.76 -3.48
C ALA A 212 -11.74 -31.74 -2.57
N PRO A 213 -12.12 -31.58 -1.29
CA PRO A 213 -11.67 -30.49 -0.43
C PRO A 213 -10.43 -30.86 0.39
N ILE A 214 -9.56 -29.90 0.68
CA ILE A 214 -8.54 -30.05 1.72
C ILE A 214 -8.93 -29.19 2.92
N GLN A 215 -9.33 -29.88 3.98
CA GLN A 215 -9.47 -29.38 5.33
C GLN A 215 -8.09 -29.16 5.96
N ASP A 216 -8.01 -28.10 6.77
CA ASP A 216 -7.15 -27.92 7.94
C ASP A 216 -5.63 -27.85 7.75
N CYS A 217 -5.11 -26.62 7.76
CA CYS A 217 -3.77 -26.31 8.26
C CYS A 217 -3.87 -25.07 9.17
N ARG A 218 -4.16 -25.32 10.45
CA ARG A 218 -3.86 -24.39 11.53
C ARG A 218 -2.34 -24.27 11.69
N ASN A 219 -1.89 -23.05 12.01
CA ASN A 219 -0.55 -22.63 12.41
C ASN A 219 0.48 -22.45 11.28
N LEU A 220 0.63 -21.20 10.82
CA LEU A 220 1.91 -20.71 10.31
C LEU A 220 2.17 -19.33 10.92
N ALA A 221 3.09 -19.28 11.89
CA ALA A 221 3.70 -18.03 12.32
C ALA A 221 4.85 -17.74 11.36
N VAL A 222 4.82 -16.58 10.68
CA VAL A 222 5.94 -16.12 9.86
C VAL A 222 6.64 -15.00 10.63
N PHE A 223 7.83 -15.30 11.13
CA PHE A 223 8.82 -14.29 11.51
C PHE A 223 9.40 -13.72 10.21
N VAL A 224 9.36 -12.40 10.06
CA VAL A 224 10.01 -11.70 8.94
C VAL A 224 11.19 -10.94 9.53
N GLU A 225 12.36 -11.55 9.51
CA GLU A 225 13.61 -10.78 9.47
C GLU A 225 13.87 -10.37 8.01
N GLU A 226 14.33 -9.14 7.83
CA GLU A 226 14.69 -8.56 6.54
C GLU A 226 15.71 -9.45 5.82
N VAL A 227 15.33 -10.01 4.66
CA VAL A 227 16.31 -10.54 3.69
C VAL A 227 15.84 -10.24 2.27
N GLU A 228 16.65 -9.47 1.55
CA GLU A 228 16.57 -9.34 0.09
C GLU A 228 16.80 -10.72 -0.57
N ARG A 229 15.86 -11.13 -1.43
CA ARG A 229 15.73 -12.41 -2.15
C ARG A 229 14.96 -13.52 -1.39
N VAL A 230 13.79 -13.83 -1.92
CA VAL A 230 13.06 -15.07 -1.63
C VAL A 230 13.49 -16.11 -2.68
N GLU A 231 14.35 -17.05 -2.28
CA GLU A 231 14.45 -18.34 -2.96
C GLU A 231 13.43 -19.30 -2.30
N VAL A 232 12.50 -19.82 -3.10
CA VAL A 232 11.53 -20.80 -2.62
C VAL A 232 12.16 -22.19 -2.74
N THR A 233 12.57 -22.77 -1.61
CA THR A 233 12.92 -24.19 -1.52
C THR A 233 11.72 -24.95 -0.95
N VAL A 234 11.21 -25.92 -1.70
CA VAL A 234 10.17 -26.84 -1.22
C VAL A 234 10.84 -27.90 -0.36
N CYS A 235 10.60 -27.90 0.95
CA CYS A 235 11.00 -29.00 1.83
C CYS A 235 9.87 -30.03 1.93
N GLU A 236 10.14 -31.26 1.48
CA GLU A 236 9.31 -32.42 1.78
C GLU A 236 9.41 -32.79 3.28
N ALA A 237 8.32 -33.32 3.82
CA ALA A 237 8.04 -33.47 5.24
C ALA A 237 9.00 -34.42 6.00
N GLY A 238 9.38 -34.04 7.23
CA GLY A 238 9.94 -34.99 8.20
C GLY A 238 10.44 -34.40 9.53
N GLY A 239 9.66 -34.59 10.61
CA GLY A 239 10.15 -34.66 12.00
C GLY A 239 9.96 -33.41 12.89
N PRO A 240 9.67 -33.56 14.21
CA PRO A 240 9.41 -32.44 15.11
C PRO A 240 10.71 -31.81 15.60
N VAL A 241 10.78 -30.49 15.60
CA VAL A 241 11.86 -29.71 16.23
C VAL A 241 11.27 -28.93 17.40
N GLU A 242 11.75 -29.20 18.61
CA GLU A 242 11.43 -28.41 19.81
C GLU A 242 12.00 -27.00 19.68
N LEU A 243 11.18 -25.98 19.97
CA LEU A 243 11.61 -24.57 20.04
C LEU A 243 11.86 -24.19 21.51
N PRO A 244 13.01 -23.55 21.85
CA PRO A 244 13.22 -22.99 23.18
C PRO A 244 12.37 -21.72 23.38
N ALA A 245 11.79 -21.60 24.56
CA ALA A 245 11.00 -20.45 24.99
C ALA A 245 11.85 -19.18 25.08
N LEU A 246 11.51 -18.16 24.29
CA LEU A 246 11.96 -16.79 24.50
C LEU A 246 10.76 -15.83 24.50
N LEU A 247 10.67 -15.13 25.62
CA LEU A 247 9.75 -14.06 25.97
C LEU A 247 9.78 -12.93 24.95
N LEU A 248 8.61 -12.51 24.45
CA LEU A 248 8.42 -11.17 23.91
C LEU A 248 7.11 -10.59 24.45
N GLY A 249 7.27 -9.57 25.28
CA GLY A 249 6.21 -8.70 25.79
C GLY A 249 5.70 -7.74 24.71
N TRP A 250 4.48 -7.28 24.94
CA TRP A 250 3.75 -6.27 24.17
C TRP A 250 3.63 -4.97 24.96
#